data_AF-A0A482WTZ7-F1
#
_entry.id   AF-A0A482WTZ7-F1
#
_cell.length_a   1.000
_cell.length_b   1.000
_cell.length_c   1.000
_cell.angle_alpha   90.00
_cell.angle_beta   90.00
_cell.angle_gamma   90.00
#
_symmetry.space_group_name_H-M   'P 1'
#
loop_
_entity.id
_entity.type
_entity.pdbx_description
1 polymer ?
#
loop_
_entity_poly.entity_id
_entity_poly.type
_entity_poly.pdbx_seq_one_letter_code
_entity_poly.pdbx_strand_id
1 'polypeptide(L)'
;MLPGICKHRPTGTAYQANKEPEGFSLPRHLWKGLNRVRTGHGVCGDSLHKWGIIPSPQCDCGAPNQTVRHIVEVCPVPFAPSGFKVRYLKVFESKLNYSDHDVIKWVRYIGRSGLYETRC
;
A
#
# COMPACT_ATOMS: atom_id res chain seq x y z
N MET A 1 7.35 55.48 -1.93
CA MET A 1 5.98 55.34 -1.39
C MET A 1 5.18 54.59 -2.46
N LEU A 2 5.03 53.27 -2.31
CA LEU A 2 4.24 52.42 -3.23
C LEU A 2 3.13 51.76 -2.40
N PRO A 3 1.85 51.81 -2.84
CA PRO A 3 0.73 51.34 -2.04
C PRO A 3 0.69 49.81 -2.00
N GLY A 4 0.50 49.27 -0.80
CA GLY A 4 0.39 47.84 -0.54
C GLY A 4 -0.92 47.27 -1.10
N ILE A 5 -0.80 46.38 -2.09
CA ILE A 5 -1.91 45.58 -2.58
C ILE A 5 -2.12 44.42 -1.59
N CYS A 6 -3.08 44.58 -0.67
CA CYS A 6 -3.63 43.46 0.08
C CYS A 6 -4.25 42.47 -0.92
N LYS A 7 -3.55 41.37 -1.21
CA LYS A 7 -4.14 40.27 -1.99
C LYS A 7 -5.33 39.73 -1.19
N HIS A 8 -6.53 39.91 -1.73
CA HIS A 8 -7.74 39.25 -1.25
C HIS A 8 -7.46 37.75 -1.15
N ARG A 9 -7.49 37.23 0.10
CA ARG A 9 -7.51 35.80 0.37
C ARG A 9 -8.80 35.25 -0.26
N PRO A 10 -8.74 34.27 -1.18
CA PRO A 10 -9.96 33.64 -1.66
C PRO A 10 -10.67 33.04 -0.44
N THR A 11 -11.95 33.37 -0.31
CA THR A 11 -12.87 32.85 0.69
C THR A 11 -12.80 31.34 0.68
N GLY A 12 -12.05 30.79 1.64
CA GLY A 12 -11.92 29.37 1.85
C GLY A 12 -13.30 28.77 2.06
N THR A 13 -13.58 27.70 1.32
CA THR A 13 -14.63 26.75 1.63
C THR A 13 -14.64 26.49 3.14
N ALA A 14 -15.82 26.57 3.74
CA ALA A 14 -16.00 26.36 5.18
C ALA A 14 -15.31 25.05 5.60
N TYR A 15 -14.23 25.16 6.38
CA TYR A 15 -13.59 24.03 7.02
C TYR A 15 -14.63 23.43 7.96
N GLN A 16 -15.16 22.25 7.61
CA GLN A 16 -16.09 21.53 8.48
C GLN A 16 -15.33 21.05 9.71
N ALA A 17 -15.21 21.92 10.71
CA ALA A 17 -14.80 21.52 12.04
C ALA A 17 -15.82 20.49 12.55
N ASN A 18 -15.32 19.36 13.07
CA ASN A 18 -16.06 18.28 13.76
C ASN A 18 -16.39 17.00 12.96
N LYS A 19 -15.87 16.76 11.75
CA LYS A 19 -15.92 15.41 11.17
C LYS A 19 -14.72 14.60 11.63
N GLU A 20 -14.96 13.56 12.42
CA GLU A 20 -13.90 12.60 12.76
C GLU A 20 -13.31 12.01 11.46
N PRO A 21 -11.98 11.97 11.31
CA PRO A 21 -11.36 11.41 10.13
C PRO A 21 -11.65 9.92 10.02
N GLU A 22 -11.77 9.41 8.79
CA GLU A 22 -12.09 8.00 8.56
C GLU A 22 -11.11 7.08 9.31
N GLY A 23 -11.64 6.07 9.99
CA GLY A 23 -10.84 5.15 10.80
C GLY A 23 -10.53 5.62 12.22
N PHE A 24 -11.06 6.78 12.67
CA PHE A 24 -10.87 7.28 14.04
C PHE A 24 -11.32 6.29 15.12
N SER A 25 -12.38 5.52 14.86
CA SER A 25 -12.92 4.49 15.76
C SER A 25 -12.08 3.21 15.83
N LEU A 26 -11.01 3.08 15.03
CA LEU A 26 -10.14 1.90 15.05
C LEU A 26 -9.37 1.80 16.38
N PRO A 27 -9.05 0.56 16.83
CA PRO A 27 -8.12 0.34 17.92
C PRO A 27 -6.85 1.19 17.78
N ARG A 28 -6.36 1.74 18.89
CA ARG A 28 -5.29 2.75 18.90
C ARG A 28 -4.05 2.36 18.09
N HIS A 29 -3.67 1.09 18.10
CA HIS A 29 -2.51 0.58 17.35
C HIS A 29 -2.72 0.68 15.83
N LEU A 30 -3.91 0.34 15.33
CA LEU A 30 -4.28 0.48 13.91
C LEU A 30 -4.43 1.95 13.53
N TRP A 31 -5.07 2.75 14.39
CA TRP A 31 -5.24 4.18 14.14
C TRP A 31 -3.90 4.92 13.99
N LYS A 32 -2.93 4.61 14.85
CA LYS A 32 -1.56 5.14 14.75
C LYS A 32 -0.88 4.73 13.45
N GLY A 33 -1.01 3.46 13.05
CA GLY A 33 -0.46 2.94 11.81
C GLY A 33 -1.06 3.63 10.58
N LEU A 34 -2.38 3.76 10.54
CA LEU A 34 -3.09 4.43 9.45
C LEU A 34 -2.66 5.89 9.29
N ASN A 35 -2.52 6.64 10.39
CA ASN A 35 -2.09 8.03 10.31
C ASN A 35 -0.62 8.19 9.91
N ARG A 36 0.25 7.25 10.30
CA ARG A 36 1.63 7.16 9.81
C ARG A 36 1.67 6.98 8.29
N VAL A 37 0.81 6.10 7.76
CA VAL A 37 0.68 5.89 6.32
C VAL A 37 0.18 7.16 5.62
N ARG A 38 -0.91 7.76 6.12
CA ARG A 38 -1.50 9.00 5.56
C ARG A 38 -0.53 10.16 5.46
N THR A 39 0.34 10.31 6.46
CA THR A 39 1.32 11.39 6.52
C THR A 39 2.64 11.03 5.82
N GLY A 40 2.76 9.82 5.24
CA GLY A 40 3.99 9.36 4.60
C GLY A 40 5.12 9.02 5.57
N HIS A 41 4.84 8.95 6.88
CA HIS A 41 5.80 8.69 7.95
C HIS A 41 5.66 7.26 8.49
N GLY A 42 6.23 6.29 7.77
CA GLY A 42 6.22 4.86 8.13
C GLY A 42 7.63 4.32 8.43
N VAL A 43 7.69 3.16 9.09
CA VAL A 43 8.93 2.40 9.25
C VAL A 43 9.13 1.57 7.98
N CYS A 44 9.66 2.20 6.94
CA CYS A 44 9.92 1.57 5.63
C CYS A 44 11.42 1.45 5.38
N GLY A 45 11.83 0.68 4.37
CA GLY A 45 13.24 0.50 4.00
C GLY A 45 14.00 1.82 3.83
N ASP A 46 13.40 2.84 3.22
CA ASP A 46 14.01 4.18 3.11
C ASP A 46 14.32 4.81 4.49
N SER A 47 13.42 4.65 5.47
CA SER A 47 13.65 5.14 6.84
C SER A 47 14.70 4.32 7.59
N LEU A 48 14.64 2.98 7.46
CA LEU A 48 15.61 2.08 8.09
C LEU A 48 17.02 2.29 7.56
N HIS A 49 17.17 2.54 6.26
CA HIS A 49 18.45 2.85 5.63
C HIS A 49 18.98 4.21 6.09
N LYS A 50 18.13 5.24 6.14
CA LYS A 50 18.50 6.56 6.71
C LYS A 50 18.98 6.47 8.15
N TRP A 51 18.46 5.52 8.94
CA TRP A 51 18.89 5.26 10.31
C TRP A 51 20.08 4.30 10.43
N GLY A 52 20.64 3.82 9.31
CA GLY A 52 21.78 2.90 9.29
C GLY A 52 21.46 1.50 9.82
N ILE A 53 20.19 1.10 9.90
CA ILE A 53 19.77 -0.23 10.37
C ILE A 53 19.92 -1.26 9.25
N ILE A 54 19.65 -0.88 8.00
CA ILE A 54 19.80 -1.73 6.82
C ILE A 54 20.78 -1.10 5.84
N PRO A 55 21.50 -1.90 5.03
CA PRO A 55 22.54 -1.40 4.12
C PRO A 55 22.00 -0.81 2.82
N SER A 56 20.73 -1.05 2.48
CA SER A 56 20.10 -0.56 1.25
C SER A 56 18.61 -0.27 1.49
N PRO A 57 18.06 0.82 0.92
CA PRO A 57 16.63 1.14 0.99
C PRO A 57 15.78 0.36 -0.02
N GLN A 58 16.37 -0.54 -0.80
CA GLN A 58 15.70 -1.25 -1.89
C GLN A 58 14.51 -2.08 -1.40
N CYS A 59 13.40 -2.03 -2.15
CA CYS A 59 12.24 -2.86 -1.87
C CYS A 59 12.40 -4.26 -2.47
N ASP A 60 11.81 -5.27 -1.84
CA ASP A 60 11.77 -6.66 -2.32
C ASP A 60 11.18 -6.80 -3.74
N CYS A 61 10.36 -5.84 -4.19
CA CYS A 61 9.84 -5.83 -5.55
C CYS A 61 10.86 -5.33 -6.60
N GLY A 62 12.07 -4.95 -6.19
CA GLY A 62 13.14 -4.43 -7.04
C GLY A 62 13.19 -2.90 -7.15
N ALA A 63 12.23 -2.17 -6.59
CA ALA A 63 12.24 -0.71 -6.60
C ALA A 63 13.41 -0.15 -5.78
N PRO A 64 14.08 0.92 -6.25
CA PRO A 64 15.33 1.40 -5.65
C PRO A 64 15.17 1.89 -4.20
N ASN A 65 14.00 2.43 -3.86
CA ASN A 65 13.68 2.92 -2.51
C ASN A 65 12.28 2.47 -2.09
N GLN A 66 12.19 1.81 -0.93
CA GLN A 66 10.92 1.45 -0.31
C GLN A 66 10.40 2.61 0.56
N THR A 67 9.53 3.45 -0.02
CA THR A 67 8.82 4.52 0.70
C THR A 67 7.39 4.10 1.07
N VAL A 68 6.73 4.83 1.99
CA VAL A 68 5.32 4.61 2.31
C VAL A 68 4.44 4.69 1.07
N ARG A 69 4.62 5.72 0.25
CA ARG A 69 3.86 5.87 -1.01
C ARG A 69 4.12 4.71 -1.95
N HIS A 70 5.38 4.28 -2.09
CA HIS A 70 5.70 3.12 -2.89
C HIS A 70 4.94 1.88 -2.41
N ILE A 71 4.94 1.58 -1.10
CA ILE A 71 4.23 0.43 -0.53
C ILE A 71 2.73 0.48 -0.82
N VAL A 72 2.11 1.65 -0.69
CA VAL A 72 0.65 1.81 -0.80
C VAL A 72 0.17 1.89 -2.25
N GLU A 73 0.89 2.64 -3.09
CA GLU A 73 0.41 3.07 -4.41
C GLU A 73 1.05 2.30 -5.57
N VAL A 74 2.18 1.61 -5.36
CA VAL A 74 2.98 1.05 -6.47
C VAL A 74 3.41 -0.40 -6.25
N CYS A 75 3.72 -0.78 -5.00
CA CYS A 75 4.38 -2.04 -4.71
C CYS A 75 3.46 -3.23 -5.04
N PRO A 76 3.92 -4.19 -5.86
CA PRO A 76 3.20 -5.42 -6.02
C PRO A 76 3.25 -6.22 -4.72
N VAL A 77 2.10 -6.72 -4.27
CA VAL A 77 1.98 -7.52 -3.04
C VAL A 77 1.93 -9.02 -3.38
N PRO A 78 2.61 -9.89 -2.59
CA PRO A 78 2.66 -11.33 -2.86
C PRO A 78 1.38 -12.07 -2.41
N PHE A 79 0.27 -11.35 -2.23
CA PHE A 79 -1.03 -11.89 -1.85
C PHE A 79 -2.12 -11.29 -2.75
N ALA A 80 -3.26 -11.99 -2.87
CA ALA A 80 -4.43 -11.44 -3.56
C ALA A 80 -5.13 -10.42 -2.65
N PRO A 81 -5.27 -9.14 -3.05
CA PRO A 81 -5.96 -8.13 -2.23
C PRO A 81 -7.42 -8.47 -1.91
N SER A 82 -8.07 -9.26 -2.76
CA SER A 82 -9.42 -9.81 -2.53
C SER A 82 -9.50 -10.86 -1.42
N GLY A 83 -8.36 -11.28 -0.85
CA GLY A 83 -8.28 -12.42 0.07
C GLY A 83 -8.42 -13.77 -0.62
N PHE A 84 -8.49 -13.82 -1.96
CA PHE A 84 -8.61 -15.06 -2.72
C PHE A 84 -7.42 -16.00 -2.47
N LYS A 85 -7.73 -17.26 -2.17
CA LYS A 85 -6.75 -18.33 -1.98
C LYS A 85 -7.15 -19.55 -2.80
N VAL A 86 -6.27 -19.97 -3.71
CA VAL A 86 -6.38 -21.27 -4.39
C VAL A 86 -6.24 -22.37 -3.33
N ARG A 87 -7.30 -23.18 -3.17
CA ARG A 87 -7.31 -24.32 -2.24
C ARG A 87 -6.84 -25.61 -2.91
N TYR A 88 -7.25 -25.82 -4.17
CA TYR A 88 -6.88 -26.99 -4.96
C TYR A 88 -6.88 -26.62 -6.45
N LEU A 89 -6.01 -27.27 -7.22
CA LEU A 89 -5.99 -27.26 -8.67
C LEU A 89 -6.00 -28.74 -9.10
N LYS A 90 -7.12 -29.22 -9.63
CA LYS A 90 -7.29 -30.63 -10.03
C LYS A 90 -7.08 -30.77 -11.53
N VAL A 91 -6.28 -31.75 -11.93
CA VAL A 91 -5.99 -32.12 -13.31
C VAL A 91 -6.55 -33.51 -13.57
N PHE A 92 -7.38 -33.64 -14.60
CA PHE A 92 -7.94 -34.92 -15.04
C PHE A 92 -7.61 -35.13 -16.50
N GLU A 93 -6.77 -36.11 -16.80
CA GLU A 93 -6.44 -36.52 -18.16
C GLU A 93 -6.69 -38.02 -18.28
N SER A 94 -7.70 -38.40 -19.08
CA SER A 94 -8.12 -39.80 -19.21
C SER A 94 -7.34 -40.54 -20.29
N LYS A 95 -6.60 -39.83 -21.15
CA LYS A 95 -5.95 -40.41 -22.33
C LYS A 95 -4.45 -40.64 -22.14
N LEU A 96 -3.83 -40.02 -21.14
CA LEU A 96 -2.39 -40.09 -20.88
C LEU A 96 -2.12 -40.81 -19.54
N ASN A 97 -0.93 -41.36 -19.38
CA ASN A 97 -0.54 -42.20 -18.25
C ASN A 97 0.00 -41.42 -17.04
N TYR A 98 -0.58 -40.27 -16.73
CA TYR A 98 -0.25 -39.51 -15.53
C TYR A 98 -1.52 -39.11 -14.76
N SER A 99 -1.40 -39.02 -13.45
CA SER A 99 -2.46 -38.67 -12.52
C SER A 99 -2.29 -37.24 -11.99
N ASP A 100 -3.30 -36.74 -11.29
CA ASP A 100 -3.26 -35.44 -10.61
C ASP A 100 -2.07 -35.30 -9.63
N HIS A 101 -1.62 -36.40 -9.04
CA HIS A 101 -0.52 -36.45 -8.07
C HIS A 101 0.85 -36.34 -8.73
N ASP A 102 0.95 -36.69 -10.02
CA ASP A 102 2.20 -36.62 -10.79
C ASP A 102 2.47 -35.19 -11.30
N VAL A 103 1.47 -34.31 -11.20
CA VAL A 103 1.56 -32.92 -11.65
C VAL A 103 2.11 -32.03 -10.55
N ILE A 104 3.27 -31.40 -10.81
CA ILE A 104 3.81 -30.34 -9.97
C ILE A 104 3.00 -29.05 -10.20
N LYS A 105 2.45 -28.47 -9.11
CA LYS A 105 1.55 -27.31 -9.15
C LYS A 105 2.19 -26.10 -8.48
N TRP A 106 2.24 -24.98 -9.18
CA TRP A 106 2.75 -23.71 -8.66
C TRP A 106 1.67 -22.63 -8.74
N VAL A 107 1.56 -21.81 -7.69
CA VAL A 107 0.66 -20.65 -7.65
C VAL A 107 1.45 -19.44 -7.18
N ARG A 108 1.31 -18.33 -7.91
CA ARG A 108 1.89 -17.04 -7.54
C ARG A 108 0.79 -15.99 -7.52
N TYR A 109 0.68 -15.26 -6.41
CA TYR A 109 -0.16 -14.07 -6.33
C TYR A 109 0.67 -12.84 -6.65
N ILE A 110 0.13 -11.99 -7.51
CA ILE A 110 0.72 -10.69 -7.85
C ILE A 110 -0.42 -9.67 -7.76
N GLY A 111 -0.67 -9.18 -6.54
CA GLY A 111 -1.54 -8.03 -6.36
C GLY A 111 -0.81 -6.78 -6.84
N ARG A 112 -1.45 -5.98 -7.69
CA ARG A 112 -0.96 -4.64 -8.05
C ARG A 112 -1.93 -3.61 -7.49
N SER A 113 -1.41 -2.48 -7.06
CA SER A 113 -2.23 -1.32 -6.73
C SER A 113 -3.00 -0.86 -7.98
N GLY A 114 -4.30 -0.65 -7.81
CA GLY A 114 -5.12 0.14 -8.73
C GLY A 114 -5.09 1.63 -8.34
N LEU A 115 -6.08 2.40 -8.79
CA LEU A 115 -6.26 3.77 -8.30
C LEU A 115 -6.59 3.74 -6.80
N TYR A 116 -5.60 4.08 -5.96
CA TYR A 116 -5.74 4.14 -4.51
C TYR A 116 -5.69 5.60 -4.07
N GLU A 117 -6.85 6.24 -3.95
CA GLU A 117 -6.97 7.63 -3.49
C GLU A 117 -7.15 7.69 -1.98
N THR A 118 -6.32 8.47 -1.29
CA THR A 118 -6.57 8.87 0.10
C THR A 118 -6.98 10.34 0.11
N ARG A 119 -8.26 10.62 0.38
CA ARG A 119 -8.75 12.01 0.49
C ARG A 119 -8.44 12.56 1.88
N CYS A 120 -7.82 13.73 1.92
CA CYS A 120 -7.49 14.48 3.13
C CYS A 120 -8.54 15.54 3.46
#